data_AF-A0A2V3JC30-F1
#
_entry.id   AF-A0A2V3JC30-F1
#
_cell.length_a   1.000
_cell.length_b   1.000
_cell.length_c   1.000
_cell.angle_alpha   90.00
_cell.angle_beta   90.00
_cell.angle_gamma   90.00
#
_symmetry.space_group_name_H-M   'P 1'
#
loop_
_entity.id
_entity.type
_entity.pdbx_description
1 polymer ?
#
loop_
_entity_poly.entity_id
_entity_poly.type
_entity_poly.pdbx_seq_one_letter_code
_entity_poly.pdbx_strand_id
1 'polypeptide(L)'
;MKRMIILAIALLAISIFVLPVTLSLFSGQHCWYNLTAGGNQVPCEKCHADVAEEMNALAGPHTGETGFGRLKCSYCHRLPPVQHRNTTFESYTYASGDGTGSQPGVESHAASTIPCMYCHSGDKSGVKHTNFATGGCWGWCHHADSPPPHEGRYTNDEDCRRCHGNAHTGDVYYIPPAGGFSLTTNATDTGSHAAHKTFVMNAISNPDMEDANEACIGCHTKIRVESNFNVTSSLMISVNDSYNLSASYWNVVNISPDGYITYKEVKEG
;
A
#
# COMPACT_ATOMS: atom_id res chain seq x y z
N MET A 1 29.35 -34.30 -37.34
CA MET A 1 29.91 -32.94 -37.51
C MET A 1 28.89 -31.91 -38.00
N LYS A 2 28.21 -32.09 -39.15
CA LYS A 2 27.26 -31.10 -39.70
C LYS A 2 26.12 -30.67 -38.76
N ARG A 3 25.55 -31.59 -37.97
CA ARG A 3 24.50 -31.29 -36.97
C ARG A 3 25.02 -30.47 -35.78
N MET A 4 26.26 -30.72 -35.34
CA MET A 4 26.89 -29.97 -34.24
C MET A 4 27.23 -28.53 -34.65
N ILE A 5 27.62 -28.33 -35.91
CA ILE A 5 27.88 -27.00 -36.48
C ILE A 5 26.59 -26.19 -36.57
N ILE A 6 25.49 -26.80 -37.01
CA ILE A 6 24.18 -26.12 -37.07
C ILE A 6 23.69 -25.74 -35.66
N LEU A 7 23.88 -26.63 -34.67
CA LEU A 7 23.51 -26.34 -33.29
C LEU A 7 24.35 -25.19 -32.70
N ALA A 8 25.65 -25.16 -32.99
CA ALA A 8 26.54 -24.09 -32.54
C ALA A 8 26.18 -22.73 -33.17
N ILE A 9 25.83 -22.71 -34.47
CA ILE A 9 25.38 -21.49 -35.16
C ILE A 9 24.03 -21.02 -34.61
N ALA A 10 23.10 -21.93 -34.33
CA ALA A 10 21.81 -21.59 -33.74
C ALA A 10 21.97 -20.99 -32.33
N LEU A 11 22.83 -21.60 -31.50
CA LEU A 11 23.14 -21.07 -30.17
C LEU A 11 23.83 -19.70 -30.25
N LEU A 12 24.78 -19.51 -31.16
CA LEU A 12 25.46 -18.22 -31.34
C LEU A 12 24.48 -17.13 -31.82
N ALA A 13 23.57 -17.46 -32.74
CA ALA A 13 22.55 -16.53 -33.23
C ALA A 13 21.56 -16.13 -32.12
N ILE A 14 21.11 -17.08 -31.30
CA ILE A 14 20.27 -16.79 -30.13
C ILE A 14 21.05 -15.93 -29.13
N SER A 15 22.33 -16.24 -28.88
CA SER A 15 23.18 -15.45 -27.98
C SER A 15 23.33 -14.00 -28.46
N ILE A 16 23.59 -13.78 -29.75
CA ILE A 16 23.73 -12.44 -30.34
C ILE A 16 22.40 -11.66 -30.31
N PHE A 17 21.26 -12.35 -30.37
CA PHE A 17 19.95 -11.71 -30.30
C PHE A 17 19.47 -11.44 -28.86
N VAL A 18 19.85 -12.28 -27.89
CA VAL A 18 19.44 -12.20 -26.48
C VAL A 18 20.44 -11.40 -25.61
N LEU A 19 21.71 -11.33 -25.97
CA LEU A 19 22.71 -10.55 -25.23
C LEU A 19 22.52 -9.03 -25.27
N PRO A 20 22.11 -8.39 -26.38
CA PRO A 20 21.86 -6.94 -26.40
C PRO A 20 20.74 -6.53 -25.45
N VAL A 21 19.74 -7.40 -25.26
CA VAL A 21 18.61 -7.15 -24.36
C VAL A 21 19.02 -7.26 -22.87
N THR A 22 20.12 -7.96 -22.56
CA THR A 22 20.66 -8.05 -21.19
C THR A 22 21.77 -7.03 -20.91
N LEU A 23 22.58 -6.67 -21.91
CA LEU A 23 23.60 -5.61 -21.78
C LEU A 23 22.97 -4.20 -21.74
N SER A 24 21.80 -4.02 -22.34
CA SER A 24 21.05 -2.76 -22.25
C SER A 24 20.64 -2.44 -20.81
N LEU A 25 20.36 -3.43 -19.96
CA LEU A 25 19.97 -3.20 -18.56
C LEU A 25 21.10 -2.67 -17.66
N PHE A 26 22.37 -2.77 -18.06
CA PHE A 26 23.50 -2.39 -17.18
C PHE A 26 24.51 -1.41 -17.78
N SER A 27 24.70 -1.37 -19.10
CA SER A 27 25.69 -0.47 -19.72
C SER A 27 25.03 0.74 -20.36
N GLY A 28 25.05 1.87 -19.65
CA GLY A 28 24.61 3.19 -20.16
C GLY A 28 23.24 3.66 -19.67
N GLN A 29 22.49 2.85 -18.92
CA GLN A 29 21.19 3.27 -18.34
C GLN A 29 21.31 3.97 -16.97
N HIS A 30 22.47 3.95 -16.32
CA HIS A 30 22.70 4.69 -15.07
C HIS A 30 23.50 5.97 -15.35
N CYS A 31 22.81 7.01 -15.83
CA CYS A 31 23.32 8.37 -15.68
C CYS A 31 23.20 8.74 -14.20
N TRP A 32 24.33 8.79 -13.49
CA TRP A 32 24.36 9.28 -12.10
C TRP A 32 23.80 10.70 -12.05
N TYR A 33 22.75 10.90 -11.26
CA TYR A 33 22.24 12.25 -11.04
C TYR A 33 23.23 13.02 -10.19
N ASN A 34 23.62 14.18 -10.70
CA ASN A 34 24.41 15.09 -9.91
C ASN A 34 23.53 15.77 -8.86
N LEU A 35 23.52 15.23 -7.64
CA LEU A 35 22.81 15.80 -6.50
C LEU A 35 23.60 16.94 -5.81
N THR A 36 24.75 17.36 -6.33
CA THR A 36 25.57 18.40 -5.66
C THR A 36 25.02 19.81 -5.75
N ALA A 37 24.14 20.10 -6.73
CA ALA A 37 23.46 21.39 -6.78
C ALA A 37 22.19 21.35 -5.92
N GLY A 38 22.03 22.38 -5.08
CA GLY A 38 20.93 22.48 -4.12
C GLY A 38 19.55 22.34 -4.78
N GLY A 39 18.72 21.45 -4.24
CA GLY A 39 17.37 21.18 -4.73
C GLY A 39 17.28 20.09 -5.81
N ASN A 40 18.41 19.48 -6.18
CA ASN A 40 18.42 18.32 -7.08
C ASN A 40 18.01 17.06 -6.30
N GLN A 41 16.74 16.68 -6.43
CA GLN A 41 16.23 15.41 -5.94
C GLN A 41 16.19 14.35 -7.05
N VAL A 42 16.22 13.08 -6.67
CA VAL A 42 16.03 11.97 -7.62
C VAL A 42 14.62 12.07 -8.23
N PRO A 43 14.46 12.24 -9.56
CA PRO A 43 13.15 12.33 -10.18
C PRO A 43 12.50 10.94 -10.25
N CYS A 44 11.41 10.74 -9.52
CA CYS A 44 10.78 9.43 -9.30
C CYS A 44 10.25 8.85 -10.62
N GLU A 45 9.62 9.70 -11.42
CA GLU A 45 8.89 9.39 -12.66
C GLU A 45 9.81 8.92 -13.79
N LYS A 46 11.13 9.16 -13.69
CA LYS A 46 12.08 8.63 -14.68
C LYS A 46 12.37 7.14 -14.47
N CYS A 47 12.20 6.63 -13.25
CA CYS A 47 12.38 5.21 -12.93
C CYS A 47 11.05 4.49 -12.75
N HIS A 48 10.02 5.18 -12.25
CA HIS A 48 8.67 4.68 -12.01
C HIS A 48 7.67 5.31 -12.99
N ALA A 49 7.96 5.22 -14.29
CA ALA A 49 7.18 5.87 -15.34
C ALA A 49 5.75 5.29 -15.46
N ASP A 50 5.63 3.97 -15.25
CA ASP A 50 4.35 3.25 -15.19
C ASP A 50 3.50 3.69 -14.00
N VAL A 51 4.11 3.83 -12.82
CA VAL A 51 3.43 4.36 -11.63
C VAL A 51 3.03 5.81 -11.85
N ALA A 52 3.88 6.62 -12.47
CA ALA A 52 3.56 8.01 -12.79
C ALA A 52 2.38 8.11 -13.77
N GLU A 53 2.26 7.18 -14.72
CA GLU A 53 1.10 7.08 -15.61
C GLU A 53 -0.17 6.69 -14.84
N GLU A 54 -0.09 5.71 -13.92
CA GLU A 54 -1.19 5.32 -13.04
C GLU A 54 -1.65 6.49 -12.14
N MET A 55 -0.70 7.18 -11.50
CA MET A 55 -1.00 8.38 -10.70
C MET A 55 -1.60 9.51 -11.55
N ASN A 56 -1.33 9.52 -12.85
CA ASN A 56 -1.92 10.47 -13.78
C ASN A 56 -3.32 10.08 -14.28
N ALA A 57 -3.76 8.85 -14.04
CA ALA A 57 -5.10 8.39 -14.41
C ALA A 57 -6.19 9.25 -13.77
N LEU A 58 -7.31 9.43 -14.49
CA LEU A 58 -8.44 10.23 -14.03
C LEU A 58 -9.14 9.61 -12.81
N ALA A 59 -9.07 8.29 -12.68
CA ALA A 59 -9.58 7.54 -11.54
C ALA A 59 -8.63 6.37 -11.26
N GLY A 60 -8.21 6.23 -10.01
CA GLY A 60 -7.28 5.19 -9.58
C GLY A 60 -7.03 5.25 -8.07
N PRO A 61 -6.19 4.33 -7.53
CA PRO A 61 -5.86 4.30 -6.11
C PRO A 61 -5.24 5.62 -5.59
N HIS A 62 -4.64 6.40 -6.48
CA HIS A 62 -3.95 7.65 -6.18
C HIS A 62 -4.67 8.91 -6.72
N THR A 63 -6.01 8.89 -6.75
CA THR A 63 -6.80 10.03 -7.24
C THR A 63 -7.66 10.67 -6.16
N GLY A 64 -7.26 11.87 -5.71
CA GLY A 64 -8.12 12.74 -4.90
C GLY A 64 -8.31 12.25 -3.45
N GLU A 65 -7.29 11.62 -2.89
CA GLU A 65 -7.28 10.87 -1.64
C GLU A 65 -7.78 11.69 -0.44
N THR A 66 -7.48 13.00 -0.43
CA THR A 66 -7.99 13.96 0.57
C THR A 66 -8.92 15.02 -0.02
N GLY A 67 -9.18 14.92 -1.33
CA GLY A 67 -9.92 15.89 -2.14
C GLY A 67 -9.22 17.24 -2.35
N PHE A 68 -7.97 17.39 -1.88
CA PHE A 68 -7.12 18.58 -2.09
C PHE A 68 -6.09 18.41 -3.22
N GLY A 69 -6.33 17.42 -4.10
CA GLY A 69 -5.45 17.07 -5.22
C GLY A 69 -4.67 15.80 -4.96
N ARG A 70 -3.79 15.45 -5.90
CA ARG A 70 -2.98 14.24 -5.85
C ARG A 70 -1.78 14.42 -4.92
N LEU A 71 -1.46 13.38 -4.16
CA LEU A 71 -0.24 13.33 -3.38
C LEU A 71 0.98 13.24 -4.30
N LYS A 72 2.09 13.89 -3.93
CA LYS A 72 3.38 13.71 -4.59
C LYS A 72 4.00 12.41 -4.09
N CYS A 73 4.78 11.72 -4.91
CA CYS A 73 5.47 10.47 -4.52
C CYS A 73 6.26 10.65 -3.21
N SER A 74 6.92 11.80 -3.06
CA SER A 74 7.74 12.14 -1.89
C SER A 74 6.95 12.34 -0.59
N TYR A 75 5.64 12.57 -0.64
CA TYR A 75 4.83 12.69 0.59
C TYR A 75 4.68 11.35 1.30
N CYS A 76 4.71 10.24 0.56
CA CYS A 76 4.58 8.91 1.15
C CYS A 76 5.91 8.16 1.13
N HIS A 77 6.76 8.36 0.12
CA HIS A 77 7.98 7.56 -0.05
C HIS A 77 9.25 8.25 0.46
N ARG A 78 9.19 9.53 0.84
CA ARG A 78 10.34 10.33 1.29
C ARG A 78 10.01 11.16 2.52
N LEU A 79 9.67 10.48 3.59
CA LEU A 79 9.14 11.15 4.77
C LEU A 79 10.22 11.89 5.57
N PRO A 80 10.00 13.17 5.88
CA PRO A 80 10.75 13.79 6.98
C PRO A 80 10.29 13.22 8.32
N PRO A 81 11.07 13.40 9.40
CA PRO A 81 10.62 13.19 10.76
C PRO A 81 9.31 13.94 11.04
N VAL A 82 8.31 13.20 11.53
CA VAL A 82 7.00 13.73 11.92
C VAL A 82 7.00 13.93 13.42
N GLN A 83 6.53 15.10 13.87
CA GLN A 83 6.37 15.38 15.29
C GLN A 83 5.24 14.54 15.88
N HIS A 84 5.32 14.25 17.17
CA HIS A 84 4.27 13.54 17.92
C HIS A 84 3.95 12.11 17.47
N ARG A 85 4.71 11.54 16.51
CA ARG A 85 4.61 10.13 16.14
C ARG A 85 5.02 9.22 17.30
N ASN A 86 4.52 7.99 17.29
CA ASN A 86 5.04 6.97 18.18
C ASN A 86 6.47 6.59 17.78
N THR A 87 7.40 6.63 18.74
CA THR A 87 8.83 6.39 18.50
C THR A 87 9.17 4.94 18.19
N THR A 88 8.21 4.02 18.31
CA THR A 88 8.37 2.62 17.89
C THR A 88 8.46 2.47 16.37
N PHE A 89 8.03 3.47 15.60
CA PHE A 89 8.13 3.44 14.14
C PHE A 89 9.48 3.99 13.68
N GLU A 90 10.13 3.27 12.77
CA GLU A 90 11.45 3.64 12.24
C GLU A 90 11.42 5.00 11.55
N SER A 91 12.54 5.72 11.54
CA SER A 91 12.73 6.92 10.73
C SER A 91 13.63 6.58 9.54
N TYR A 92 13.33 7.11 8.37
CA TYR A 92 14.05 6.80 7.14
C TYR A 92 14.89 7.99 6.68
N THR A 93 16.16 7.74 6.38
CA THR A 93 17.11 8.69 5.80
C THR A 93 17.33 8.35 4.33
N TYR A 94 17.08 9.32 3.46
CA TYR A 94 17.16 9.16 2.00
C TYR A 94 18.35 9.93 1.43
N ALA A 95 18.85 9.50 0.26
CA ALA A 95 19.87 10.29 -0.42
C ALA A 95 19.28 11.62 -0.89
N SER A 96 19.92 12.74 -0.55
CA SER A 96 19.39 14.08 -0.82
C SER A 96 20.46 15.00 -1.40
N GLY A 97 20.06 15.86 -2.35
CA GLY A 97 20.85 16.99 -2.83
C GLY A 97 20.41 18.33 -2.22
N ASP A 98 19.60 18.32 -1.16
CA ASP A 98 19.17 19.55 -0.51
C ASP A 98 20.34 20.22 0.24
N GLY A 99 20.43 21.55 0.14
CA GLY A 99 21.48 22.33 0.80
C GLY A 99 22.75 22.50 -0.05
N THR A 100 23.92 22.49 0.61
CA THR A 100 25.25 22.62 -0.03
C THR A 100 25.98 21.28 -0.06
N GLY A 101 25.48 20.32 -0.85
CA GLY A 101 26.15 19.04 -1.07
C GLY A 101 25.17 17.87 -1.28
N SER A 102 25.72 16.66 -1.31
CA SER A 102 24.95 15.41 -1.42
C SER A 102 25.03 14.64 -0.11
N GLN A 103 23.88 14.30 0.47
CA GLN A 103 23.78 13.32 1.55
C GLN A 103 23.51 11.92 0.99
N PRO A 104 24.29 10.89 1.36
CA PRO A 104 23.95 9.52 1.05
C PRO A 104 22.74 9.07 1.89
N GLY A 105 21.87 8.26 1.30
CA GLY A 105 20.80 7.59 2.05
C GLY A 105 21.37 6.46 2.91
N VAL A 106 20.74 6.19 4.05
CA VAL A 106 21.15 5.13 4.98
C VAL A 106 20.23 3.92 4.81
N GLU A 107 18.93 4.11 5.03
CA GLU A 107 17.94 3.04 4.96
C GLU A 107 17.47 2.83 3.51
N SER A 108 17.45 3.86 2.67
CA SER A 108 17.08 3.71 1.26
C SER A 108 17.73 4.72 0.31
N HIS A 109 17.94 4.30 -0.94
CA HIS A 109 18.60 5.14 -1.95
C HIS A 109 17.79 6.39 -2.31
N ALA A 110 16.48 6.26 -2.53
CA ALA A 110 15.63 7.36 -2.96
C ALA A 110 14.22 7.33 -2.37
N ALA A 111 13.71 6.15 -2.05
CA ALA A 111 12.34 5.94 -1.60
C ALA A 111 12.27 4.67 -0.74
N SER A 112 11.32 4.63 0.20
CA SER A 112 11.02 3.44 1.00
C SER A 112 9.52 3.14 0.99
N THR A 113 9.18 1.89 1.32
CA THR A 113 7.84 1.55 1.78
C THR A 113 7.68 2.08 3.20
N ILE A 114 6.61 2.82 3.43
CA ILE A 114 6.38 3.51 4.71
C ILE A 114 5.22 2.84 5.44
N PRO A 115 5.36 2.59 6.75
CA PRO A 115 4.26 2.08 7.55
C PRO A 115 3.19 3.16 7.72
N CYS A 116 1.92 2.85 7.50
CA CYS A 116 0.81 3.81 7.68
C CYS A 116 0.88 4.45 9.08
N MET A 117 1.22 3.66 10.09
CA MET A 117 1.32 4.09 11.47
C MET A 117 2.42 5.13 11.72
N TYR A 118 3.40 5.30 10.82
CA TYR A 118 4.38 6.39 10.92
C TYR A 118 3.69 7.75 11.07
N CYS A 119 2.66 7.99 10.26
CA CYS A 119 1.89 9.25 10.27
C CYS A 119 0.63 9.14 11.15
N HIS A 120 0.01 7.96 11.17
CA HIS A 120 -1.29 7.74 11.83
C HIS A 120 -1.21 7.39 13.33
N SER A 121 -0.01 7.49 13.95
CA SER A 121 0.24 7.17 15.36
C SER A 121 0.27 8.35 16.33
N GLY A 122 -0.08 9.57 15.90
CA GLY A 122 0.03 10.77 16.73
C GLY A 122 -0.98 10.90 17.87
N ASP A 123 -0.70 11.77 18.84
CA ASP A 123 -1.48 11.96 20.08
C ASP A 123 -2.64 12.95 19.89
N LYS A 124 -2.45 13.93 19.00
CA LYS A 124 -3.47 14.91 18.57
C LYS A 124 -4.18 14.53 17.29
N SER A 125 -3.89 13.35 16.76
CA SER A 125 -4.43 12.85 15.50
C SER A 125 -5.96 12.89 15.46
N GLY A 126 -6.53 13.45 14.38
CA GLY A 126 -7.98 13.58 14.16
C GLY A 126 -8.65 14.73 14.91
N VAL A 127 -7.88 15.49 15.71
CA VAL A 127 -8.35 16.74 16.29
C VAL A 127 -8.37 17.81 15.20
N LYS A 128 -9.48 18.53 15.10
CA LYS A 128 -9.57 19.69 14.23
C LYS A 128 -8.69 20.83 14.77
N HIS A 129 -7.98 21.53 13.88
CA HIS A 129 -7.34 22.80 14.24
C HIS A 129 -8.42 23.83 14.57
N THR A 130 -8.44 24.32 15.82
CA THR A 130 -9.40 25.33 16.26
C THR A 130 -9.20 26.62 15.46
N ASN A 131 -10.26 27.09 14.80
CA ASN A 131 -10.35 28.33 13.99
C ASN A 131 -9.70 28.33 12.60
N PHE A 132 -9.34 27.19 12.02
CA PHE A 132 -8.65 27.19 10.71
C PHE A 132 -9.12 26.08 9.77
N ALA A 133 -10.11 26.43 8.94
CA ALA A 133 -10.46 25.69 7.73
C ALA A 133 -9.67 26.20 6.50
N THR A 134 -9.21 27.44 6.51
CA THR A 134 -8.69 28.10 5.29
C THR A 134 -7.43 28.97 5.50
N GLY A 135 -6.82 28.95 6.68
CA GLY A 135 -5.70 29.83 7.05
C GLY A 135 -4.31 29.33 6.62
N GLY A 136 -3.31 30.22 6.76
CA GLY A 136 -1.91 29.95 6.47
C GLY A 136 -1.28 28.97 7.48
N CYS A 137 -1.14 27.70 7.09
CA CYS A 137 -0.62 26.64 7.95
C CYS A 137 0.82 26.94 8.36
N TRP A 138 1.69 27.21 7.39
CA TRP A 138 3.09 27.51 7.68
C TRP A 138 3.26 28.92 8.21
N GLY A 139 2.92 29.92 7.38
CA GLY A 139 3.25 31.32 7.65
C GLY A 139 2.62 31.92 8.91
N TRP A 140 1.53 31.34 9.45
CA TRP A 140 0.84 31.90 10.63
C TRP A 140 0.90 31.01 11.86
N CYS A 141 1.08 29.69 11.70
CA CYS A 141 1.09 28.76 12.84
C CYS A 141 2.45 28.09 13.01
N HIS A 142 2.97 27.47 11.95
CA HIS A 142 4.16 26.61 12.07
C HIS A 142 5.50 27.32 11.80
N HIS A 143 5.49 28.58 11.37
CA HIS A 143 6.73 29.32 11.06
C HIS A 143 7.64 29.56 12.28
N ALA A 144 7.08 29.51 13.49
CA ALA A 144 7.78 29.75 14.74
C ALA A 144 7.90 28.49 15.62
N ASP A 145 7.42 27.34 15.13
CA ASP A 145 7.51 26.08 15.86
C ASP A 145 8.97 25.66 16.02
N SER A 146 9.31 25.14 17.21
CA SER A 146 10.65 24.65 17.52
C SER A 146 10.56 23.29 18.23
N PRO A 147 11.03 22.20 17.59
CA PRO A 147 11.48 22.14 16.19
C PRO A 147 10.34 22.46 15.21
N PRO A 148 10.63 22.82 13.94
CA PRO A 148 9.59 22.96 12.93
C PRO A 148 8.99 21.58 12.58
N PRO A 149 7.68 21.49 12.28
CA PRO A 149 7.08 20.24 11.83
C PRO A 149 7.69 19.82 10.50
N HIS A 150 7.86 18.51 10.29
CA HIS A 150 8.43 17.95 9.07
C HIS A 150 9.81 18.52 8.73
N GLU A 151 10.58 18.95 9.75
CA GLU A 151 11.87 19.64 9.62
C GLU A 151 11.82 20.89 8.72
N GLY A 152 10.64 21.49 8.56
CA GLY A 152 10.43 22.63 7.67
C GLY A 152 10.45 22.29 6.18
N ARG A 153 10.30 21.02 5.82
CA ARG A 153 10.26 20.56 4.42
C ARG A 153 9.04 21.07 3.66
N TYR A 154 7.92 21.30 4.35
CA TYR A 154 6.67 21.78 3.76
C TYR A 154 6.32 23.14 4.34
N THR A 155 6.43 24.19 3.52
CA THR A 155 6.29 25.59 3.94
C THR A 155 5.15 26.34 3.26
N ASN A 156 4.42 25.68 2.37
CA ASN A 156 3.25 26.26 1.71
C ASN A 156 1.97 25.53 2.14
N ASP A 157 0.85 26.26 2.12
CA ASP A 157 -0.42 25.75 2.63
C ASP A 157 -1.02 24.65 1.76
N GLU A 158 -0.65 24.59 0.48
CA GLU A 158 -1.14 23.56 -0.43
C GLU A 158 -0.58 22.19 -0.04
N ASP A 159 0.73 22.07 0.15
CA ASP A 159 1.39 20.85 0.62
C ASP A 159 0.81 20.41 1.98
N CYS A 160 0.56 21.35 2.90
CA CYS A 160 -0.07 21.04 4.19
C CYS A 160 -1.49 20.49 4.02
N ARG A 161 -2.34 21.14 3.22
CA ARG A 161 -3.74 20.72 3.01
C ARG A 161 -3.87 19.38 2.30
N ARG A 162 -2.89 18.97 1.51
CA ARG A 162 -2.91 17.64 0.86
C ARG A 162 -2.88 16.48 1.87
N CYS A 163 -2.27 16.66 3.04
CA CYS A 163 -2.24 15.65 4.10
C CYS A 163 -3.15 15.96 5.29
N HIS A 164 -3.38 17.25 5.58
CA HIS A 164 -4.13 17.70 6.76
C HIS A 164 -5.54 18.22 6.45
N GLY A 165 -5.89 18.44 5.19
CA GLY A 165 -7.19 18.99 4.80
C GLY A 165 -8.25 17.91 4.58
N ASN A 166 -9.50 18.22 4.94
CA ASN A 166 -10.68 17.45 4.55
C ASN A 166 -11.51 18.22 3.51
N ALA A 167 -11.51 17.80 2.25
CA ALA A 167 -12.16 18.56 1.17
C ALA A 167 -13.70 18.62 1.28
N HIS A 168 -14.32 17.72 2.03
CA HIS A 168 -15.77 17.75 2.23
C HIS A 168 -16.19 18.86 3.19
N THR A 169 -15.42 19.04 4.27
CA THR A 169 -15.72 20.04 5.32
C THR A 169 -14.96 21.36 5.11
N GLY A 170 -13.88 21.33 4.35
CA GLY A 170 -12.89 22.41 4.28
C GLY A 170 -12.01 22.53 5.52
N ASP A 171 -12.22 21.76 6.58
CA ASP A 171 -11.46 21.87 7.82
C ASP A 171 -10.04 21.27 7.71
N VAL A 172 -9.10 21.77 8.52
CA VAL A 172 -7.74 21.23 8.68
C VAL A 172 -7.61 20.46 10.00
N TYR A 173 -7.02 19.28 9.94
CA TYR A 173 -6.87 18.35 11.05
C TYR A 173 -5.41 17.96 11.25
N TYR A 174 -5.04 17.59 12.47
CA TYR A 174 -3.92 16.67 12.63
C TYR A 174 -4.26 15.36 11.91
N ILE A 175 -3.27 14.73 11.27
CA ILE A 175 -3.47 13.51 10.46
C ILE A 175 -4.41 12.55 11.21
N PRO A 176 -5.52 12.08 10.60
CA PRO A 176 -6.51 11.25 11.28
C PRO A 176 -5.85 10.03 11.97
N PRO A 177 -6.23 9.64 13.19
CA PRO A 177 -5.56 8.54 13.87
C PRO A 177 -6.03 7.21 13.28
N ALA A 178 -5.10 6.26 13.15
CA ALA A 178 -5.44 4.84 13.03
C ALA A 178 -5.51 4.23 14.45
N GLY A 179 -6.34 4.83 15.30
CA GLY A 179 -6.52 4.42 16.69
C GLY A 179 -7.38 3.17 16.83
N GLY A 180 -7.43 2.62 18.04
CA GLY A 180 -8.12 1.37 18.35
C GLY A 180 -7.18 0.15 18.35
N PHE A 181 -5.89 0.31 18.08
CA PHE A 181 -4.95 -0.82 18.06
C PHE A 181 -3.93 -0.76 19.19
N SER A 182 -3.93 0.30 20.00
CA SER A 182 -2.88 0.61 20.95
C SER A 182 -1.52 0.82 20.29
N LEU A 183 -1.54 1.50 19.15
CA LEU A 183 -0.35 1.80 18.34
C LEU A 183 -0.12 3.32 18.24
N THR A 184 -1.05 4.14 18.72
CA THR A 184 -0.91 5.59 18.76
C THR A 184 -0.31 6.07 20.09
N THR A 185 0.16 7.32 20.13
CA THR A 185 0.63 7.99 21.36
C THR A 185 -0.52 8.51 22.24
N ASN A 186 -1.78 8.39 21.79
CA ASN A 186 -2.95 8.75 22.57
C ASN A 186 -3.19 7.71 23.69
N ALA A 187 -3.13 8.14 24.95
CA ALA A 187 -3.31 7.24 26.11
C ALA A 187 -4.68 6.56 26.18
N THR A 188 -5.69 7.06 25.46
CA THR A 188 -7.02 6.44 25.38
C THR A 188 -7.11 5.34 24.32
N ASP A 189 -6.08 5.20 23.46
CA ASP A 189 -5.96 4.09 22.51
C ASP A 189 -5.44 2.83 23.20
N THR A 190 -6.35 2.11 23.86
CA THR A 190 -6.06 0.82 24.51
C THR A 190 -6.21 -0.36 23.55
N GLY A 191 -6.93 -0.14 22.45
CA GLY A 191 -7.42 -1.16 21.54
C GLY A 191 -8.31 -2.25 22.17
N SER A 192 -8.92 -1.98 23.32
CA SER A 192 -9.84 -2.93 24.00
C SER A 192 -11.13 -3.19 23.22
N HIS A 193 -11.47 -2.31 22.26
CA HIS A 193 -12.74 -2.37 21.53
C HIS A 193 -12.57 -2.63 20.02
N ALA A 194 -11.34 -2.80 19.52
CA ALA A 194 -11.14 -3.04 18.09
C ALA A 194 -11.25 -4.52 17.75
N ALA A 195 -12.30 -4.85 16.99
CA ALA A 195 -12.50 -6.18 16.41
C ALA A 195 -11.32 -6.62 15.52
N HIS A 196 -10.66 -5.66 14.86
CA HIS A 196 -9.58 -5.93 13.91
C HIS A 196 -8.17 -5.90 14.53
N LYS A 197 -8.03 -5.71 15.86
CA LYS A 197 -6.70 -5.62 16.50
C LYS A 197 -5.84 -6.84 16.22
N THR A 198 -6.40 -8.05 16.29
CA THR A 198 -5.66 -9.28 16.00
C THR A 198 -5.17 -9.32 14.55
N PHE A 199 -6.00 -8.89 13.60
CA PHE A 199 -5.60 -8.84 12.19
C PHE A 199 -4.45 -7.85 11.97
N VAL A 200 -4.55 -6.65 12.56
CA VAL A 200 -3.48 -5.65 12.52
C VAL A 200 -2.20 -6.21 13.12
N MET A 201 -2.24 -6.75 14.35
CA MET A 201 -1.03 -7.28 15.01
C MET A 201 -0.41 -8.46 14.24
N ASN A 202 -1.22 -9.29 13.58
CA ASN A 202 -0.72 -10.36 12.72
C ASN A 202 -0.02 -9.80 11.47
N ALA A 203 -0.56 -8.75 10.85
CA ALA A 203 0.09 -8.06 9.74
C ALA A 203 1.46 -7.49 10.15
N ILE A 204 1.56 -6.86 11.33
CA ILE A 204 2.84 -6.37 11.88
C ILE A 204 3.86 -7.51 12.02
N SER A 205 3.39 -8.71 12.40
CA SER A 205 4.25 -9.88 12.53
C SER A 205 4.59 -10.56 11.19
N ASN A 206 3.93 -10.18 10.10
CA ASN A 206 4.15 -10.74 8.78
C ASN A 206 5.21 -9.89 8.04
N PRO A 207 6.35 -10.46 7.63
CA PRO A 207 7.40 -9.72 6.91
C PRO A 207 7.06 -9.38 5.45
N ASP A 208 5.91 -9.82 4.92
CA ASP A 208 5.52 -9.59 3.52
C ASP A 208 5.30 -8.09 3.19
N MET A 209 4.92 -7.29 4.19
CA MET A 209 4.79 -5.83 4.07
C MET A 209 5.33 -5.14 5.32
N GLU A 210 5.69 -3.87 5.18
CA GLU A 210 6.16 -3.04 6.29
C GLU A 210 5.05 -2.83 7.33
N ASP A 211 5.23 -3.36 8.54
CA ASP A 211 4.35 -3.14 9.69
C ASP A 211 2.86 -3.49 9.39
N ALA A 212 1.91 -2.73 9.92
CA ALA A 212 0.48 -2.92 9.73
C ALA A 212 -0.04 -2.68 8.30
N ASN A 213 0.83 -2.40 7.31
CA ASN A 213 0.42 -2.00 5.96
C ASN A 213 -0.47 -3.04 5.28
N GLU A 214 -0.19 -4.33 5.46
CA GLU A 214 -1.03 -5.39 4.88
C GLU A 214 -2.49 -5.27 5.34
N ALA A 215 -2.68 -5.07 6.66
CA ALA A 215 -4.02 -4.92 7.22
C ALA A 215 -4.69 -3.61 6.78
N CYS A 216 -3.94 -2.50 6.77
CA CYS A 216 -4.46 -1.21 6.35
C CYS A 216 -4.88 -1.22 4.88
N ILE A 217 -4.05 -1.74 3.98
CA ILE A 217 -4.34 -1.83 2.55
C ILE A 217 -5.53 -2.76 2.31
N GLY A 218 -5.54 -3.93 2.95
CA GLY A 218 -6.65 -4.89 2.80
C GLY A 218 -8.02 -4.32 3.20
N CYS A 219 -8.08 -3.34 4.11
CA CYS A 219 -9.34 -2.74 4.55
C CYS A 219 -9.65 -1.37 3.94
N HIS A 220 -8.64 -0.54 3.64
CA HIS A 220 -8.82 0.84 3.19
C HIS A 220 -8.67 1.03 1.68
N THR A 221 -8.23 0.01 0.95
CA THR A 221 -8.29 0.03 -0.51
C THR A 221 -9.53 -0.71 -1.00
N LYS A 222 -10.04 -0.29 -2.16
CA LYS A 222 -11.16 -0.99 -2.79
C LYS A 222 -10.71 -2.39 -3.17
N ILE A 223 -11.12 -3.38 -2.38
CA ILE A 223 -10.86 -4.79 -2.65
C ILE A 223 -12.08 -5.45 -3.28
N ARG A 224 -11.86 -6.21 -4.35
CA ARG A 224 -12.87 -7.10 -4.92
C ARG A 224 -12.72 -8.47 -4.27
N VAL A 225 -13.68 -8.85 -3.44
CA VAL A 225 -13.72 -10.20 -2.87
C VAL A 225 -14.64 -11.06 -3.75
N GLU A 226 -14.07 -12.13 -4.30
CA GLU A 226 -14.81 -13.16 -5.01
C GLU A 226 -14.86 -14.42 -4.14
N SER A 227 -16.05 -14.75 -3.65
CA SER A 227 -16.28 -15.94 -2.84
C SER A 227 -17.01 -16.98 -3.69
N ASN A 228 -16.41 -18.18 -3.78
CA ASN A 228 -17.01 -19.33 -4.46
C ASN A 228 -17.30 -20.41 -3.41
N PHE A 229 -18.57 -20.75 -3.22
CA PHE A 229 -18.95 -21.88 -2.37
C PHE A 229 -19.87 -22.83 -3.14
N ASN A 230 -19.62 -24.13 -2.95
CA ASN A 230 -20.41 -25.19 -3.53
C ASN A 230 -21.41 -25.68 -2.48
N VAL A 231 -22.69 -25.62 -2.80
CA VAL A 231 -23.75 -26.19 -1.96
C VAL A 231 -24.27 -27.45 -2.64
N THR A 232 -24.34 -28.53 -1.88
CA THR A 232 -24.97 -29.78 -2.34
C THR A 232 -26.43 -29.49 -2.67
N SER A 233 -26.81 -29.70 -3.92
CA SER A 233 -28.16 -29.35 -4.42
C SER A 233 -29.10 -30.54 -4.50
N SER A 234 -28.55 -31.75 -4.49
CA SER A 234 -29.31 -32.99 -4.50
C SER A 234 -28.64 -34.02 -3.60
N LEU A 235 -29.44 -35.02 -3.23
CA LEU A 235 -28.99 -36.13 -2.43
C LEU A 235 -29.24 -37.40 -3.25
N MET A 236 -28.19 -38.18 -3.50
CA MET A 236 -28.36 -39.49 -4.09
C MET A 236 -28.58 -40.50 -2.97
N ILE A 237 -29.75 -41.12 -3.00
CA ILE A 237 -30.08 -42.25 -2.14
C ILE A 237 -30.07 -43.50 -3.01
N SER A 238 -29.09 -44.36 -2.79
CA SER A 238 -29.04 -45.66 -3.45
C SER A 238 -29.79 -46.68 -2.60
N VAL A 239 -30.81 -47.32 -3.18
CA VAL A 239 -31.62 -48.36 -2.53
C VAL A 239 -31.55 -49.66 -3.33
N ASN A 240 -31.47 -50.77 -2.61
CA ASN A 240 -31.72 -52.10 -3.17
C ASN A 240 -33.20 -52.42 -3.01
N ASP A 241 -33.86 -52.76 -4.12
CA ASP A 241 -35.24 -53.23 -4.15
C ASP A 241 -35.29 -54.75 -4.45
N SER A 242 -36.19 -55.45 -3.77
CA SER A 242 -36.59 -56.81 -4.10
C SER A 242 -38.10 -56.94 -3.90
N TYR A 243 -38.81 -57.35 -4.95
CA TYR A 243 -40.25 -57.56 -4.89
C TYR A 243 -40.65 -58.98 -5.27
N ASN A 244 -41.70 -59.49 -4.64
CA ASN A 244 -42.43 -60.70 -5.02
C ASN A 244 -43.94 -60.41 -5.11
N LEU A 245 -44.75 -61.44 -5.40
CA LEU A 245 -46.22 -61.31 -5.57
C LEU A 245 -46.98 -60.87 -4.30
N SER A 246 -46.35 -60.84 -3.13
CA SER A 246 -47.01 -60.61 -1.83
C SER A 246 -46.33 -59.55 -0.96
N ALA A 247 -45.12 -59.11 -1.29
CA ALA A 247 -44.40 -58.07 -0.56
C ALA A 247 -43.28 -57.43 -1.40
N SER A 248 -42.94 -56.18 -1.07
CA SER A 248 -41.72 -55.49 -1.50
C SER A 248 -40.82 -55.20 -0.30
N TYR A 249 -39.51 -55.32 -0.50
CA TYR A 249 -38.48 -55.03 0.49
C TYR A 249 -37.46 -54.04 -0.09
N TRP A 250 -37.18 -52.98 0.68
CA TRP A 250 -36.25 -51.93 0.30
C TRP A 250 -35.22 -51.75 1.40
N ASN A 251 -33.94 -51.72 1.01
CA ASN A 251 -32.84 -51.38 1.92
C ASN A 251 -31.99 -50.23 1.37
N VAL A 252 -31.71 -49.23 2.20
CA VAL A 252 -30.84 -48.11 1.84
C VAL A 252 -29.39 -48.57 1.89
N VAL A 253 -28.67 -48.46 0.77
CA VAL A 253 -27.28 -48.89 0.61
C VAL A 253 -26.32 -47.74 0.93
N ASN A 254 -26.61 -46.54 0.41
CA ASN A 254 -25.78 -45.36 0.62
C ASN A 254 -26.63 -44.09 0.47
N ILE A 255 -26.22 -43.05 1.18
CA ILE A 255 -26.72 -41.68 1.03
C ILE A 255 -25.50 -40.78 0.84
N SER A 256 -25.39 -40.14 -0.32
CA SER A 256 -24.28 -39.24 -0.62
C SER A 256 -24.76 -37.93 -1.25
N PRO A 257 -24.00 -36.83 -1.10
CA PRO A 257 -24.18 -35.63 -1.91
C PRO A 257 -24.18 -35.99 -3.40
N ASP A 258 -25.10 -35.41 -4.15
CA ASP A 258 -25.12 -35.50 -5.61
C ASP A 258 -25.49 -34.15 -6.19
N GLY A 259 -24.83 -33.72 -7.26
CA GLY A 259 -24.99 -32.37 -7.80
C GLY A 259 -24.52 -31.26 -6.84
N TYR A 260 -23.85 -30.25 -7.39
CA TYR A 260 -23.49 -29.04 -6.67
C TYR A 260 -24.00 -27.85 -7.44
N ILE A 261 -24.65 -26.92 -6.74
CA ILE A 261 -24.85 -25.57 -7.27
C ILE A 261 -23.68 -24.73 -6.75
N THR A 262 -22.92 -24.17 -7.69
CA THR A 262 -21.90 -23.19 -7.37
C THR A 262 -22.56 -21.83 -7.28
N TYR A 263 -22.47 -21.22 -6.10
CA TYR A 263 -22.86 -19.83 -5.91
C TYR A 263 -21.61 -18.96 -6.03
N LYS A 264 -21.69 -17.97 -6.91
CA LYS A 264 -20.68 -16.94 -7.06
C LYS A 264 -21.23 -15.64 -6.51
N GLU A 265 -20.66 -15.20 -5.39
CA GLU A 265 -20.93 -13.87 -4.85
C GLU A 265 -19.75 -12.96 -5.18
N VAL A 266 -20.06 -11.87 -5.87
CA VAL A 266 -19.11 -10.79 -6.12
C VAL A 266 -19.61 -9.58 -5.35
N LYS A 267 -18.80 -9.11 -4.42
CA LYS A 267 -19.08 -7.88 -3.69
C LYS A 267 -17.96 -6.89 -3.94
N GLU A 268 -18.35 -5.70 -4.36
CA GLU A 268 -17.45 -4.55 -4.43
C GLU A 268 -17.66 -3.74 -3.15
N GLY A 269 -16.59 -3.58 -2.38
CA GLY A 269 -16.52 -2.65 -1.25
C GLY A 269 -16.23 -1.22 -1.71
#